data_AF-A0A093Y7V2-F1
#
_entry.id   AF-A0A093Y7V2-F1
#
_cell.length_a   1.000
_cell.length_b   1.000
_cell.length_c   1.000
_cell.angle_alpha   90.00
_cell.angle_beta   90.00
_cell.angle_gamma   90.00
#
_symmetry.space_group_name_H-M   'P 1'
#
loop_
_entity.id
_entity.type
_entity.pdbx_description
1 polymer ?
#
loop_
_entity_poly.entity_id
_entity_poly.type
_entity_poly.pdbx_seq_one_letter_code
_entity_poly.pdbx_strand_id
1 'polypeptide(L)'
;MKASISSTLALSACVERLTLNSSACRPSTIPRAISAFSKAPATPSSFLTSSTTRRAFSSTPATLGDWLLPTQPEKKRSRKGRPRVPTGGSSRGTTVEWGDYGLRMCDHHRRVSALQLKNGEEAIKVRLRGMRYRLFKRVCASIGVYSSGNEVRMGKGKGSFDHWASRIAVSKVIFELKGDIHEQVARDAFRLAGNKMPGMYEFVKKGDPPVVGVTKLDGVTMEELKRPRRAVPLPMPTSVSTAEAVPEVPKSTSPAP
;
A
#
# COMPACT_ATOMS: atom_id res chain seq x y z
N MET A 1 63.50 -33.20 -17.47
CA MET A 1 63.01 -34.54 -17.88
C MET A 1 61.50 -34.46 -18.04
N LYS A 2 61.00 -34.89 -19.19
CA LYS A 2 59.59 -34.80 -19.64
C LYS A 2 58.81 -36.06 -19.24
N ALA A 3 57.53 -35.92 -18.90
CA ALA A 3 56.39 -36.83 -19.13
C ALA A 3 55.17 -36.17 -18.43
N SER A 4 54.06 -35.73 -19.02
CA SER A 4 53.16 -36.24 -20.07
C SER A 4 52.60 -37.63 -19.78
N ILE A 5 51.33 -37.71 -19.37
CA ILE A 5 50.31 -38.68 -19.82
C ILE A 5 48.92 -38.08 -19.52
N SER A 6 48.12 -37.98 -20.58
CA SER A 6 46.69 -37.68 -20.61
C SER A 6 45.86 -38.92 -20.29
N SER A 7 44.69 -38.76 -19.67
CA SER A 7 43.56 -39.68 -19.93
C SER A 7 42.21 -38.99 -19.66
N THR A 8 41.53 -38.67 -20.75
CA THR A 8 40.12 -38.33 -20.89
C THR A 8 39.24 -39.56 -20.69
N LEU A 9 38.15 -39.45 -19.92
CA LEU A 9 36.95 -40.29 -20.13
C LEU A 9 35.69 -39.47 -19.81
N ALA A 10 34.89 -39.28 -20.85
CA ALA A 10 33.63 -38.57 -20.86
C ALA A 10 32.50 -39.53 -20.48
N LEU A 11 31.65 -39.15 -19.53
CA LEU A 11 30.39 -39.82 -19.23
C LEU A 11 29.27 -39.13 -20.00
N SER A 12 28.79 -39.81 -21.03
CA SER A 12 27.63 -39.43 -21.85
C SER A 12 26.34 -39.74 -21.07
N ALA A 13 25.57 -38.71 -20.73
CA ALA A 13 24.22 -38.85 -20.19
C ALA A 13 23.21 -38.89 -21.35
N CYS A 14 22.48 -40.00 -21.47
CA CYS A 14 21.37 -40.16 -22.40
C CYS A 14 20.21 -39.25 -22.01
N VAL A 15 19.86 -38.32 -22.90
CA VAL A 15 18.65 -37.49 -22.82
C VAL A 15 17.58 -38.16 -23.68
N GLU A 16 16.59 -38.79 -23.05
CA GLU A 16 15.39 -39.23 -23.73
C GLU A 16 14.47 -38.05 -24.01
N ARG A 17 14.10 -37.95 -25.29
CA ARG A 17 13.43 -36.84 -25.94
C ARG A 17 11.94 -37.15 -26.01
N LEU A 18 11.15 -36.61 -25.08
CA LEU A 18 9.69 -36.66 -25.16
C LEU A 18 9.21 -35.64 -26.22
N THR A 19 8.69 -36.16 -27.32
CA THR A 19 8.13 -35.40 -28.43
C THR A 19 6.69 -34.96 -28.12
N LEU A 20 6.44 -33.66 -28.22
CA LEU A 20 5.11 -33.07 -28.13
C LEU A 20 4.40 -33.22 -29.47
N ASN A 21 3.29 -33.97 -29.49
CA ASN A 21 2.41 -34.07 -30.64
C ASN A 21 1.52 -32.82 -30.69
N SER A 22 1.70 -32.00 -31.72
CA SER A 22 0.92 -30.79 -32.00
C SER A 22 -0.08 -31.09 -33.12
N SER A 23 -1.36 -31.15 -32.79
CA SER A 23 -2.45 -31.16 -33.77
C SER A 23 -3.16 -29.81 -33.73
N ALA A 24 -2.80 -28.94 -34.69
CA ALA A 24 -3.54 -27.74 -35.01
C ALA A 24 -4.43 -28.03 -36.24
N CYS A 25 -5.75 -27.97 -36.08
CA CYS A 25 -6.71 -27.96 -37.19
C CYS A 25 -7.50 -26.65 -37.18
N ARG A 26 -7.42 -25.96 -38.33
CA ARG A 26 -8.07 -24.69 -38.67
C ARG A 26 -9.61 -24.82 -38.73
N PRO A 27 -10.36 -23.70 -38.59
CA PRO A 27 -11.77 -23.65 -38.96
C PRO A 27 -11.96 -23.20 -40.42
N SER A 28 -12.89 -23.86 -41.10
CA SER A 28 -13.51 -23.55 -42.41
C SER A 28 -14.93 -24.11 -42.29
N THR A 29 -16.07 -23.53 -42.70
CA THR A 29 -16.44 -22.56 -43.73
C THR A 29 -17.89 -22.14 -43.42
N ILE A 30 -18.27 -20.92 -43.79
CA ILE A 30 -19.64 -20.39 -43.75
C ILE A 30 -20.50 -21.07 -44.83
N PRO A 31 -21.82 -21.26 -44.60
CA PRO A 31 -22.74 -20.89 -45.67
C PRO A 31 -23.91 -20.01 -45.20
N ARG A 32 -24.22 -19.03 -46.05
CA ARG A 32 -25.48 -18.26 -46.08
C ARG A 32 -26.62 -19.18 -46.51
N ALA A 33 -27.77 -19.05 -45.89
CA ALA A 33 -29.06 -19.39 -46.48
C ALA A 33 -30.05 -18.25 -46.20
N ILE A 34 -30.85 -17.94 -47.23
CA ILE A 34 -31.76 -16.80 -47.34
C ILE A 34 -33.19 -17.37 -47.39
N SER A 35 -34.15 -16.60 -46.87
CA SER A 35 -35.63 -16.74 -47.01
C SER A 35 -36.30 -17.84 -46.16
N ALA A 36 -37.53 -17.71 -45.66
CA ALA A 36 -38.63 -16.80 -45.99
C ALA A 36 -39.57 -16.60 -44.76
N PHE A 37 -40.39 -15.55 -44.85
CA PHE A 37 -41.45 -15.17 -43.92
C PHE A 37 -42.56 -16.22 -43.77
N SER A 38 -43.06 -16.40 -42.55
CA SER A 38 -44.49 -16.64 -42.27
C SER A 38 -44.84 -16.23 -40.84
N LYS A 39 -46.00 -15.60 -40.67
CA LYS A 39 -46.48 -14.86 -39.48
C LYS A 39 -47.54 -15.67 -38.72
N ALA A 40 -47.72 -15.36 -37.42
CA ALA A 40 -48.90 -15.57 -36.54
C ALA A 40 -48.82 -16.75 -35.50
N PRO A 41 -49.68 -16.79 -34.44
CA PRO A 41 -49.60 -15.95 -33.23
C PRO A 41 -49.77 -16.70 -31.85
N ALA A 42 -49.37 -16.00 -30.77
CA ALA A 42 -49.84 -15.97 -29.36
C ALA A 42 -50.10 -17.22 -28.45
N THR A 43 -49.24 -17.33 -27.40
CA THR A 43 -49.49 -17.62 -25.93
C THR A 43 -50.08 -18.97 -25.44
N PRO A 44 -49.99 -19.35 -24.14
CA PRO A 44 -48.98 -19.11 -23.08
C PRO A 44 -48.56 -20.40 -22.32
N SER A 45 -47.66 -20.24 -21.33
CA SER A 45 -47.44 -21.15 -20.18
C SER A 45 -46.56 -22.40 -20.37
N SER A 46 -45.29 -22.27 -19.97
CA SER A 46 -44.66 -23.28 -19.12
C SER A 46 -43.57 -22.67 -18.25
N PHE A 47 -43.80 -22.76 -16.95
CA PHE A 47 -42.91 -22.61 -15.80
C PHE A 47 -41.42 -22.35 -16.12
N LEU A 48 -40.97 -21.13 -15.85
CA LEU A 48 -39.55 -20.83 -15.63
C LEU A 48 -39.13 -21.55 -14.35
N THR A 49 -38.60 -22.76 -14.48
CA THR A 49 -37.77 -23.32 -13.42
C THR A 49 -36.57 -22.41 -13.30
N SER A 50 -36.43 -21.71 -12.18
CA SER A 50 -35.21 -20.98 -11.86
C SER A 50 -34.10 -22.02 -11.80
N SER A 51 -33.33 -22.17 -12.87
CA SER A 51 -32.07 -22.91 -12.82
C SER A 51 -31.17 -22.10 -11.90
N THR A 52 -31.22 -22.42 -10.61
CA THR A 52 -30.20 -22.01 -9.66
C THR A 52 -28.93 -22.65 -10.17
N THR A 53 -28.15 -21.90 -10.96
CA THR A 53 -26.81 -22.30 -11.38
C THR A 53 -26.01 -22.43 -10.08
N ARG A 54 -25.96 -23.64 -9.53
CA ARG A 54 -25.07 -23.99 -8.42
C ARG A 54 -23.67 -23.63 -8.92
N ARG A 55 -23.11 -22.54 -8.40
CA ARG A 55 -21.69 -22.24 -8.59
C ARG A 55 -20.96 -23.48 -8.11
N ALA A 56 -20.22 -24.13 -9.02
CA ALA A 56 -19.35 -25.23 -8.63
C ALA A 56 -18.44 -24.71 -7.51
N PHE A 57 -18.38 -25.45 -6.40
CA PHE A 57 -17.38 -25.22 -5.35
C PHE A 57 -16.01 -25.29 -6.03
N SER A 58 -15.39 -24.14 -6.28
CA SER A 58 -14.00 -24.10 -6.68
C SER A 58 -13.20 -24.52 -5.45
N SER A 59 -12.59 -25.69 -5.51
CA SER A 59 -11.68 -26.21 -4.48
C SER A 59 -10.32 -25.51 -4.50
N THR A 60 -10.07 -24.63 -5.47
CA THR A 60 -8.88 -23.79 -5.47
C THR A 60 -9.05 -22.80 -4.31
N PRO A 61 -8.24 -22.89 -3.23
CA PRO A 61 -8.30 -21.89 -2.19
C PRO A 61 -8.05 -20.55 -2.86
N ALA A 62 -8.96 -19.58 -2.68
CA ALA A 62 -8.70 -18.22 -3.09
C ALA A 62 -7.38 -17.84 -2.43
N THR A 63 -6.30 -17.74 -3.22
CA THR A 63 -5.02 -17.26 -2.72
C THR A 63 -5.24 -15.79 -2.42
N LEU A 64 -5.79 -15.51 -1.23
CA LEU A 64 -5.99 -14.17 -0.73
C LEU A 64 -4.62 -13.53 -0.75
N GLY A 65 -4.43 -12.62 -1.70
CA GLY A 65 -3.18 -11.89 -1.84
C GLY A 65 -2.87 -11.17 -0.54
N ASP A 66 -1.62 -11.24 -0.13
CA ASP A 66 -1.16 -10.46 1.01
C ASP A 66 -0.92 -9.01 0.56
N TRP A 67 -1.12 -8.06 1.46
CA TRP A 67 -0.97 -6.64 1.14
C TRP A 67 0.51 -6.24 0.99
N LEU A 68 1.43 -7.05 1.53
CA LEU A 68 2.87 -6.90 1.43
C LEU A 68 3.49 -7.69 0.27
N LEU A 69 2.81 -8.75 -0.17
CA LEU A 69 3.26 -9.68 -1.20
C LEU A 69 2.15 -9.85 -2.24
N PRO A 70 2.27 -9.22 -3.43
CA PRO A 70 1.27 -9.37 -4.46
C PRO A 70 1.23 -10.82 -4.97
N THR A 71 0.02 -11.30 -5.25
CA THR A 71 -0.22 -12.70 -5.67
C THR A 71 0.50 -13.08 -6.95
N GLN A 72 0.68 -12.12 -7.87
CA GLN A 72 1.36 -12.35 -9.14
C GLN A 72 2.79 -11.77 -9.09
N PRO A 73 3.80 -12.52 -9.56
CA PRO A 73 5.14 -11.99 -9.71
C PRO A 73 5.17 -10.87 -10.78
N GLU A 74 6.13 -9.95 -10.67
CA GLU A 74 6.29 -8.91 -11.68
C GLU A 74 6.61 -9.52 -13.05
N LYS A 75 5.76 -9.28 -14.05
CA LYS A 75 6.03 -9.67 -15.45
C LYS A 75 7.32 -9.05 -16.00
N LYS A 76 7.68 -7.85 -15.54
CA LYS A 76 8.88 -7.12 -15.94
C LYS A 76 9.41 -6.32 -14.75
N ARG A 77 10.73 -6.31 -14.58
CA ARG A 77 11.39 -5.61 -13.47
C ARG A 77 11.04 -4.12 -13.43
N SER A 78 10.37 -3.67 -12.37
CA SER A 78 9.91 -2.28 -12.16
C SER A 78 11.03 -1.23 -12.14
N ARG A 79 10.87 -0.11 -12.86
CA ARG A 79 11.79 1.05 -12.77
C ARG A 79 11.66 1.71 -11.39
N LYS A 80 12.71 2.42 -10.94
CA LYS A 80 12.74 3.11 -9.63
C LYS A 80 11.50 4.03 -9.45
N GLY A 81 11.23 4.88 -10.44
CA GLY A 81 10.14 5.87 -10.40
C GLY A 81 10.33 6.91 -9.29
N ARG A 82 9.27 7.66 -8.98
CA ARG A 82 9.18 8.60 -7.85
C ARG A 82 7.81 8.49 -7.19
N PRO A 83 7.69 8.73 -5.87
CA PRO A 83 6.38 8.84 -5.24
C PRO A 83 5.58 10.02 -5.80
N ARG A 84 4.26 9.95 -5.65
CA ARG A 84 3.35 10.97 -6.18
C ARG A 84 3.42 12.24 -5.33
N VAL A 85 3.60 13.39 -5.98
CA VAL A 85 3.51 14.72 -5.37
C VAL A 85 2.30 15.44 -5.96
N PRO A 86 1.18 15.60 -5.21
CA PRO A 86 -0.03 16.19 -5.74
C PRO A 86 0.04 17.72 -5.76
N THR A 87 0.42 18.31 -6.89
CA THR A 87 0.40 19.79 -7.07
C THR A 87 -1.01 20.34 -7.32
N GLY A 88 -1.89 19.55 -7.95
CA GLY A 88 -3.25 19.98 -8.33
C GLY A 88 -4.31 19.98 -7.22
N GLY A 89 -3.91 19.98 -5.95
CA GLY A 89 -4.86 20.06 -4.83
C GLY A 89 -5.55 18.73 -4.46
N SER A 90 -4.89 17.58 -4.63
CA SER A 90 -5.52 16.27 -4.39
C SER A 90 -5.49 15.86 -2.92
N SER A 91 -6.66 15.72 -2.29
CA SER A 91 -6.83 15.23 -0.90
C SER A 91 -6.97 13.71 -0.76
N ARG A 92 -6.82 12.94 -1.85
CA ARG A 92 -7.10 11.49 -1.88
C ARG A 92 -6.25 10.69 -0.88
N GLY A 93 -6.93 10.05 0.07
CA GLY A 93 -6.32 9.16 1.05
C GLY A 93 -5.57 9.89 2.16
N THR A 94 -5.90 11.17 2.39
CA THR A 94 -5.42 11.96 3.53
C THR A 94 -6.36 11.92 4.74
N THR A 95 -7.59 11.44 4.52
CA THR A 95 -8.67 11.23 5.48
C THR A 95 -8.77 9.77 5.91
N VAL A 96 -9.29 9.56 7.13
CA VAL A 96 -9.64 8.24 7.67
C VAL A 96 -11.03 7.85 7.15
N GLU A 97 -11.14 6.66 6.54
CA GLU A 97 -12.38 6.23 5.87
C GLU A 97 -13.08 5.09 6.63
N TRP A 98 -12.35 4.03 6.97
CA TRP A 98 -12.91 2.80 7.53
C TRP A 98 -12.83 2.76 9.06
N GLY A 99 -11.71 3.22 9.61
CA GLY A 99 -11.46 3.28 11.05
C GLY A 99 -12.00 4.52 11.74
N ASP A 100 -11.78 4.56 13.05
CA ASP A 100 -12.06 5.71 13.92
C ASP A 100 -10.79 6.55 14.14
N TYR A 101 -9.63 5.89 14.12
CA TYR A 101 -8.31 6.50 14.24
C TYR A 101 -7.39 6.08 13.10
N GLY A 102 -6.39 6.88 12.79
CA GLY A 102 -5.43 6.57 11.73
C GLY A 102 -4.02 7.11 11.98
N LEU A 103 -3.06 6.51 11.27
CA LEU A 103 -1.67 6.94 11.22
C LEU A 103 -1.39 7.56 9.85
N ARG A 104 -1.10 8.87 9.84
CA ARG A 104 -0.83 9.65 8.64
C ARG A 104 0.64 10.04 8.57
N MET A 105 1.24 10.00 7.38
CA MET A 105 2.60 10.53 7.17
C MET A 105 2.57 12.06 7.18
N CYS A 106 3.31 12.73 8.07
CA CYS A 106 3.29 14.21 8.16
C CYS A 106 4.49 14.89 7.45
N ASP A 107 5.59 14.17 7.31
CA ASP A 107 6.84 14.68 6.75
C ASP A 107 6.85 14.59 5.20
N HIS A 108 7.76 13.83 4.59
CA HIS A 108 8.00 13.85 3.16
C HIS A 108 7.55 12.56 2.50
N HIS A 109 7.27 12.62 1.19
CA HIS A 109 6.90 11.44 0.43
C HIS A 109 8.10 10.48 0.34
N ARG A 110 7.87 9.20 0.63
CA ARG A 110 8.95 8.21 0.73
C ARG A 110 8.52 6.90 0.07
N ARG A 111 9.53 6.08 -0.26
CA ARG A 111 9.30 4.68 -0.62
C ARG A 111 9.56 3.84 0.62
N VAL A 112 8.51 3.19 1.12
CA VAL A 112 8.57 2.37 2.34
C VAL A 112 8.60 0.90 1.95
N SER A 113 9.52 0.14 2.53
CA SER A 113 9.64 -1.30 2.24
C SER A 113 8.53 -2.10 2.92
N ALA A 114 8.22 -3.27 2.37
CA ALA A 114 7.25 -4.20 2.95
C ALA A 114 7.62 -4.61 4.38
N LEU A 115 8.92 -4.78 4.65
CA LEU A 115 9.42 -5.11 5.99
C LEU A 115 9.13 -4.00 7.00
N GLN A 116 9.34 -2.74 6.62
CA GLN A 116 9.05 -1.60 7.50
C GLN A 116 7.55 -1.48 7.79
N LEU A 117 6.72 -1.69 6.77
CA LEU A 117 5.26 -1.73 6.93
C LEU A 117 4.81 -2.87 7.86
N LYS A 118 5.44 -4.05 7.75
CA LYS A 118 5.22 -5.18 8.66
C LYS A 118 5.62 -4.85 10.09
N ASN A 119 6.78 -4.24 10.30
CA ASN A 119 7.26 -3.83 11.62
C ASN A 119 6.31 -2.80 12.27
N GLY A 120 5.77 -1.87 11.47
CA GLY A 120 4.74 -0.93 11.93
C GLY A 120 3.45 -1.64 12.34
N GLU A 121 2.96 -2.59 11.53
CA GLU A 121 1.79 -3.40 11.87
C GLU A 121 2.02 -4.22 13.16
N GLU A 122 3.18 -4.85 13.29
CA GLU A 122 3.53 -5.65 14.46
C GLU A 122 3.60 -4.81 15.73
N ALA A 123 4.19 -3.61 15.67
CA ALA A 123 4.22 -2.69 16.81
C ALA A 123 2.80 -2.34 17.31
N ILE A 124 1.85 -2.10 16.39
CA ILE A 124 0.45 -1.85 16.74
C ILE A 124 -0.16 -3.10 17.39
N LYS A 125 0.04 -4.28 16.79
CA LYS A 125 -0.51 -5.54 17.30
C LYS A 125 -0.02 -5.89 18.69
N VAL A 126 1.27 -5.69 18.94
CA VAL A 126 1.90 -5.93 20.25
C VAL A 126 1.29 -4.99 21.29
N ARG A 127 1.15 -3.70 20.97
CA ARG A 127 0.61 -2.72 21.94
C ARG A 127 -0.87 -2.92 22.26
N LEU A 128 -1.65 -3.41 21.29
CA LEU A 128 -3.08 -3.65 21.40
C LEU A 128 -3.43 -5.11 21.72
N ARG A 129 -2.44 -5.93 22.13
CA ARG A 129 -2.66 -7.34 22.42
C ARG A 129 -3.73 -7.53 23.50
N GLY A 130 -4.70 -8.40 23.23
CA GLY A 130 -5.82 -8.67 24.14
C GLY A 130 -7.01 -7.73 24.02
N MET A 131 -6.94 -6.70 23.18
CA MET A 131 -8.05 -5.77 22.92
C MET A 131 -8.85 -6.18 21.69
N ARG A 132 -10.12 -5.77 21.62
CA ARG A 132 -11.00 -6.04 20.48
C ARG A 132 -10.90 -4.92 19.46
N TYR A 133 -10.15 -5.15 18.38
CA TYR A 133 -9.98 -4.17 17.32
C TYR A 133 -9.84 -4.79 15.94
N ARG A 134 -9.99 -3.95 14.92
CA ARG A 134 -9.73 -4.25 13.53
C ARG A 134 -8.75 -3.22 12.98
N LEU A 135 -7.64 -3.72 12.47
CA LEU A 135 -6.60 -2.92 11.81
C LEU A 135 -6.77 -2.98 10.29
N PHE A 136 -7.01 -1.83 9.67
CA PHE A 136 -7.06 -1.68 8.23
C PHE A 136 -5.73 -1.14 7.69
N LYS A 137 -5.33 -1.65 6.53
CA LYS A 137 -4.14 -1.23 5.82
C LYS A 137 -4.58 -0.48 4.56
N ARG A 138 -4.27 0.82 4.48
CA ARG A 138 -4.66 1.70 3.36
C ARG A 138 -3.68 1.62 2.19
N VAL A 139 -2.48 1.11 2.45
CA VAL A 139 -1.36 1.06 1.50
C VAL A 139 -1.02 -0.41 1.26
N CYS A 140 -0.63 -0.75 0.02
CA CYS A 140 -0.09 -2.06 -0.33
C CYS A 140 1.30 -1.92 -0.97
N ALA A 141 2.13 -2.95 -0.82
CA ALA A 141 3.47 -3.01 -1.41
C ALA A 141 3.42 -3.69 -2.78
N SER A 142 3.14 -2.90 -3.82
CA SER A 142 2.94 -3.41 -5.18
C SER A 142 4.14 -3.27 -6.10
N ILE A 143 5.25 -2.65 -5.64
CA ILE A 143 6.40 -2.34 -6.48
C ILE A 143 7.60 -3.18 -6.07
N GLY A 144 8.16 -3.93 -7.00
CA GLY A 144 9.41 -4.65 -6.82
C GLY A 144 10.61 -3.72 -6.86
N VAL A 145 11.46 -3.79 -5.83
CA VAL A 145 12.75 -3.13 -5.77
C VAL A 145 13.82 -4.12 -6.18
N TYR A 146 14.68 -3.70 -7.11
CA TYR A 146 15.79 -4.49 -7.61
C TYR A 146 17.08 -3.76 -7.29
N SER A 147 18.00 -4.44 -6.63
CA SER A 147 19.32 -3.89 -6.27
C SER A 147 20.41 -4.67 -6.99
N SER A 148 21.44 -3.97 -7.46
CA SER A 148 22.71 -4.63 -7.79
C SER A 148 23.45 -4.90 -6.48
N GLY A 149 24.24 -5.97 -6.44
CA GLY A 149 25.18 -6.19 -5.34
C GLY A 149 26.16 -5.03 -5.22
N ASN A 150 26.56 -4.70 -4.00
CA ASN A 150 27.49 -3.61 -3.70
C ASN A 150 28.90 -3.90 -4.25
N GLU A 151 29.23 -5.17 -4.38
CA GLU A 151 30.48 -5.69 -4.94
C GLU A 151 30.60 -5.55 -6.46
N VAL A 152 29.48 -5.39 -7.17
CA VAL A 152 29.44 -5.38 -8.64
C VAL A 152 29.67 -3.97 -9.19
N ARG A 153 30.59 -3.83 -10.15
CA ARG A 153 30.82 -2.56 -10.86
C ARG A 153 29.61 -2.15 -11.71
N MET A 154 29.49 -0.84 -11.95
CA MET A 154 28.44 -0.25 -12.77
C MET A 154 28.46 -0.80 -14.22
N GLY A 155 27.28 -0.95 -14.84
CA GLY A 155 27.17 -1.21 -16.29
C GLY A 155 26.77 -2.63 -16.72
N LYS A 156 26.56 -3.59 -15.81
CA LYS A 156 26.19 -4.99 -16.15
C LYS A 156 24.67 -5.24 -16.23
N GLY A 157 23.89 -4.21 -16.52
CA GLY A 157 22.43 -4.27 -16.55
C GLY A 157 21.79 -4.12 -15.16
N LYS A 158 20.57 -4.64 -15.01
CA LYS A 158 19.77 -4.47 -13.80
C LYS A 158 19.99 -5.64 -12.83
N GLY A 159 20.02 -5.35 -11.52
CA GLY A 159 20.20 -6.35 -10.47
C GLY A 159 19.00 -7.30 -10.27
N SER A 160 19.15 -8.17 -9.27
CA SER A 160 18.15 -9.15 -8.82
C SER A 160 17.04 -8.48 -8.00
N PHE A 161 15.95 -9.21 -7.77
CA PHE A 161 14.86 -8.77 -6.90
C PHE A 161 15.32 -8.77 -5.45
N ASP A 162 14.99 -7.72 -4.71
CA ASP A 162 15.34 -7.56 -3.30
C ASP A 162 14.08 -7.63 -2.42
N HIS A 163 13.21 -6.62 -2.51
CA HIS A 163 11.98 -6.57 -1.72
C HIS A 163 10.84 -5.82 -2.40
N TRP A 164 9.62 -6.03 -1.92
CA TRP A 164 8.45 -5.24 -2.27
C TRP A 164 8.42 -3.94 -1.48
N ALA A 165 7.99 -2.85 -2.13
CA ALA A 165 7.86 -1.55 -1.51
C ALA A 165 6.60 -0.83 -1.98
N SER A 166 6.20 0.18 -1.22
CA SER A 166 5.13 1.09 -1.58
C SER A 166 5.62 2.52 -1.70
N ARG A 167 5.07 3.27 -2.67
CA ARG A 167 5.32 4.71 -2.81
C ARG A 167 4.22 5.46 -2.08
N ILE A 168 4.58 6.10 -0.97
CA ILE A 168 3.64 6.81 -0.11
C ILE A 168 3.81 8.30 -0.38
N ALA A 169 2.69 8.97 -0.70
CA ALA A 169 2.64 10.41 -0.87
C ALA A 169 2.58 11.12 0.50
N VAL A 170 2.88 12.42 0.51
CA VAL A 170 2.74 13.26 1.71
C VAL A 170 1.29 13.20 2.22
N SER A 171 1.11 13.26 3.54
CA SER A 171 -0.19 13.29 4.22
C SER A 171 -1.09 12.09 3.93
N LYS A 172 -0.54 10.99 3.42
CA LYS A 172 -1.32 9.77 3.19
C LYS A 172 -1.49 8.97 4.48
N VAL A 173 -2.70 8.47 4.73
CA VAL A 173 -3.00 7.54 5.81
C VAL A 173 -2.51 6.14 5.45
N ILE A 174 -1.77 5.50 6.35
CA ILE A 174 -1.18 4.16 6.16
C ILE A 174 -2.02 3.09 6.85
N PHE A 175 -2.30 3.30 8.13
CA PHE A 175 -3.07 2.39 8.97
C PHE A 175 -4.31 3.09 9.52
N GLU A 176 -5.38 2.33 9.67
CA GLU A 176 -6.56 2.77 10.40
C GLU A 176 -6.97 1.71 11.42
N LEU A 177 -7.51 2.17 12.54
CA LEU A 177 -7.93 1.35 13.65
C LEU A 177 -9.41 1.59 13.91
N LYS A 178 -10.17 0.51 14.01
CA LYS A 178 -11.57 0.51 14.45
C LYS A 178 -11.73 -0.42 15.64
N GLY A 179 -12.43 0.00 16.67
CA GLY A 179 -12.71 -0.86 17.81
C GLY A 179 -13.00 -0.08 19.08
N ASP A 180 -13.36 -0.82 20.12
CA ASP A 180 -13.57 -0.28 21.46
C ASP A 180 -12.21 -0.08 22.14
N ILE A 181 -11.53 1.01 21.75
CA ILE A 181 -10.21 1.39 22.26
C ILE A 181 -10.23 2.86 22.64
N HIS A 182 -9.76 3.14 23.86
CA HIS A 182 -9.54 4.49 24.34
C HIS A 182 -8.47 5.23 23.51
N GLU A 183 -8.73 6.49 23.18
CA GLU A 183 -7.88 7.29 22.29
C GLU A 183 -6.39 7.28 22.70
N GLN A 184 -6.09 7.39 23.99
CA GLN A 184 -4.71 7.44 24.48
C GLN A 184 -3.93 6.15 24.17
N VAL A 185 -4.61 5.00 24.22
CA VAL A 185 -4.01 3.70 23.88
C VAL A 185 -3.75 3.60 22.38
N ALA A 186 -4.70 4.06 21.56
CA ALA A 186 -4.54 4.11 20.11
C ALA A 186 -3.38 5.04 19.71
N ARG A 187 -3.30 6.22 20.34
CA ARG A 187 -2.23 7.20 20.12
C ARG A 187 -0.86 6.63 20.46
N ASP A 188 -0.74 5.91 21.58
CA ASP A 188 0.51 5.27 21.98
C ASP A 188 0.92 4.13 21.02
N ALA A 189 -0.01 3.28 20.60
CA ALA A 189 0.25 2.25 19.59
C ALA A 189 0.76 2.84 18.27
N PHE A 190 0.14 3.92 17.82
CA PHE A 190 0.52 4.62 16.59
C PHE A 190 1.84 5.37 16.69
N ARG A 191 2.17 5.93 17.87
CA ARG A 191 3.48 6.51 18.17
C ARG A 191 4.59 5.46 18.05
N LEU A 192 4.40 4.28 18.66
CA LEU A 192 5.36 3.17 18.56
C LEU A 192 5.54 2.69 17.12
N ALA A 193 4.45 2.58 16.37
CA ALA A 193 4.49 2.21 14.95
C ALA A 193 5.24 3.23 14.10
N GLY A 194 5.01 4.52 14.33
CA GLY A 194 5.72 5.61 13.67
C GLY A 194 7.23 5.53 13.89
N ASN A 195 7.67 5.22 15.11
CA ASN A 195 9.10 5.08 15.44
C ASN A 195 9.78 3.88 14.76
N LYS A 196 9.01 2.86 14.34
CA LYS A 196 9.54 1.68 13.63
C LYS A 196 9.57 1.85 12.10
N MET A 197 8.87 2.87 11.59
CA MET A 197 8.77 3.15 10.16
C MET A 197 9.61 4.38 9.78
N PRO A 198 10.03 4.51 8.51
CA PRO A 198 10.82 5.66 8.09
C PRO A 198 9.95 6.91 7.89
N GLY A 199 10.26 7.96 8.63
CA GLY A 199 9.63 9.28 8.50
C GLY A 199 8.91 9.71 9.78
N MET A 200 8.29 10.87 9.73
CA MET A 200 7.45 11.36 10.82
C MET A 200 5.98 11.10 10.51
N TYR A 201 5.24 10.73 11.55
CA TYR A 201 3.85 10.37 11.46
C TYR A 201 3.03 11.13 12.49
N GLU A 202 1.77 11.35 12.15
CA GLU A 202 0.78 12.05 12.94
C GLU A 202 -0.43 11.12 13.19
N PHE A 203 -0.98 11.25 14.39
CA PHE A 203 -2.24 10.61 14.77
C PHE A 203 -3.43 11.44 14.24
N VAL A 204 -4.38 10.78 13.58
CA VAL A 204 -5.53 11.43 12.95
C VAL A 204 -6.82 10.74 13.43
N LYS A 205 -7.87 11.52 13.66
CA LYS A 205 -9.20 11.03 13.98
C LYS A 205 -10.11 11.04 12.77
N LYS A 206 -11.15 10.22 12.81
CA LYS A 206 -12.23 10.31 11.84
C LYS A 206 -12.97 11.64 12.00
N GLY A 207 -13.18 12.34 10.89
CA GLY A 207 -13.79 13.67 10.87
C GLY A 207 -12.78 14.81 10.81
N ASP A 208 -11.49 14.55 11.05
CA ASP A 208 -10.44 15.55 10.81
C ASP A 208 -10.43 15.94 9.33
N PRO A 209 -10.22 17.23 9.01
CA PRO A 209 -10.32 17.68 7.63
C PRO A 209 -9.21 17.08 6.75
N PRO A 210 -9.49 16.98 5.43
CA PRO A 210 -8.50 16.50 4.49
C PRO A 210 -7.27 17.41 4.47
N VAL A 211 -6.14 16.85 4.02
CA VAL A 211 -4.90 17.60 3.84
C VAL A 211 -4.59 17.67 2.36
N VAL A 212 -4.17 18.85 1.93
CA VAL A 212 -3.78 19.11 0.55
C VAL A 212 -2.33 19.54 0.52
N GLY A 213 -1.48 18.65 0.02
CA GLY A 213 -0.03 18.81 0.11
C GLY A 213 0.38 18.73 1.58
N VAL A 214 0.67 19.87 2.19
CA VAL A 214 1.04 20.02 3.61
C VAL A 214 -0.03 20.77 4.40
N THR A 215 -0.96 21.45 3.72
CA THR A 215 -1.96 22.33 4.33
C THR A 215 -3.21 21.56 4.71
N LYS A 216 -3.59 21.59 5.98
CA LYS A 216 -4.87 21.07 6.46
C LYS A 216 -6.02 22.01 6.07
N LEU A 217 -7.17 21.46 5.68
CA LEU A 217 -8.36 22.24 5.31
C LEU A 217 -9.18 22.63 6.56
N ASP A 218 -8.52 23.27 7.53
CA ASP A 218 -9.14 23.77 8.77
C ASP A 218 -9.73 25.17 8.49
N GLY A 219 -10.90 25.23 7.86
CA GLY A 219 -11.56 26.49 7.46
C GLY A 219 -11.03 27.12 6.16
N VAL A 220 -9.90 26.64 5.65
CA VAL A 220 -9.38 26.99 4.32
C VAL A 220 -10.06 26.12 3.26
N THR A 221 -10.68 26.75 2.27
CA THR A 221 -11.38 26.03 1.19
C THR A 221 -10.42 25.63 0.06
N MET A 222 -10.80 24.60 -0.71
CA MET A 222 -10.03 24.15 -1.88
C MET A 222 -9.88 25.25 -2.93
N GLU A 223 -10.91 26.07 -3.07
CA GLU A 223 -10.98 27.20 -3.98
C GLU A 223 -9.99 28.28 -3.55
N GLU A 224 -9.91 28.56 -2.24
CA GLU A 224 -8.96 29.52 -1.69
C GLU A 224 -7.51 29.12 -1.95
N LEU A 225 -7.17 27.83 -1.80
CA LEU A 225 -5.81 27.34 -2.12
C LEU A 225 -5.45 27.48 -3.60
N LYS A 226 -6.44 27.51 -4.49
CA LYS A 226 -6.24 27.67 -5.93
C LYS A 226 -6.24 29.13 -6.38
N ARG A 227 -6.72 30.06 -5.54
CA ARG A 227 -6.73 31.49 -5.88
C ARG A 227 -5.29 31.99 -5.99
N PRO A 228 -4.94 32.75 -7.05
CA PRO A 228 -3.58 33.27 -7.22
C PRO A 228 -3.21 34.33 -6.17
N ARG A 229 -4.21 35.02 -5.60
CA ARG A 229 -4.02 36.02 -4.53
C ARG A 229 -4.79 35.56 -3.30
N ARG A 230 -4.09 35.44 -2.17
CA ARG A 230 -4.66 35.08 -0.87
C ARG A 230 -4.50 36.25 0.09
N ALA A 231 -5.57 36.61 0.80
CA ALA A 231 -5.46 37.47 1.96
C ALA A 231 -4.79 36.64 3.07
N VAL A 232 -3.54 36.96 3.41
CA VAL A 232 -2.87 36.33 4.54
C VAL A 232 -3.64 36.77 5.79
N PRO A 233 -4.16 35.84 6.62
CA PRO A 233 -4.79 36.23 7.87
C PRO A 233 -3.79 37.08 8.66
N LEU A 234 -4.15 38.31 8.99
CA LEU A 234 -3.37 39.12 9.91
C LEU A 234 -3.23 38.31 11.21
N PRO A 235 -2.07 38.31 11.88
CA PRO A 235 -1.91 37.62 13.15
C PRO A 235 -2.97 38.17 14.10
N MET A 236 -4.02 37.38 14.35
CA MET A 236 -4.99 37.71 15.38
C MET A 236 -4.21 37.68 16.70
N PRO A 237 -4.32 38.70 17.57
CA PRO A 237 -3.72 38.63 18.88
C PRO A 237 -4.31 37.40 19.56
N THR A 238 -3.46 36.39 19.78
CA THR A 238 -3.78 35.25 20.63
C THR A 238 -4.31 35.82 21.93
N SER A 239 -5.56 35.53 22.25
CA SER A 239 -6.13 35.76 23.57
C SER A 239 -5.21 35.07 24.56
N VAL A 240 -4.37 35.86 25.22
CA VAL A 240 -3.52 35.46 26.35
C VAL A 240 -4.46 34.89 27.41
N SER A 241 -4.55 33.57 27.49
CA SER A 241 -4.96 32.93 28.73
C SER A 241 -3.95 33.38 29.79
N THR A 242 -4.48 34.09 30.78
CA THR A 242 -3.85 34.48 32.04
C THR A 242 -2.74 33.52 32.43
N ALA A 243 -1.49 33.96 32.30
CA ALA A 243 -0.36 33.29 32.94
C ALA A 243 -0.56 33.46 34.45
N GLU A 244 -1.03 32.42 35.13
CA GLU A 244 -0.83 32.31 36.57
C GLU A 244 0.67 32.32 36.82
N ALA A 245 1.12 33.37 37.51
CA ALA A 245 2.48 33.54 37.96
C ALA A 245 2.84 32.38 38.90
N VAL A 246 3.76 31.51 38.47
CA VAL A 246 4.45 30.58 39.35
C VAL A 246 5.45 31.41 40.18
N PRO A 247 5.35 31.45 41.52
CA PRO A 247 6.33 32.16 42.33
C PRO A 247 7.68 31.44 42.29
N GLU A 248 8.74 32.18 41.99
CA GLU A 248 10.13 31.71 42.08
C GLU A 248 10.46 31.30 43.52
N VAL A 249 10.87 30.04 43.70
CA VAL A 249 11.45 29.54 44.94
C VAL A 249 12.92 30.00 45.01
N PRO A 250 13.36 30.72 46.05
CA PRO A 250 14.74 31.16 46.16
C PRO A 250 15.68 29.96 46.40
N LYS A 251 16.75 29.92 45.59
CA LYS A 251 17.82 28.92 45.60
C LYS A 251 18.62 29.04 46.91
N SER A 252 18.47 28.07 47.82
CA SER A 252 19.30 27.97 49.00
C SER A 252 20.74 27.64 48.60
N THR A 253 21.68 28.45 49.08
CA THR A 253 23.12 28.23 48.93
C THR A 253 23.59 27.38 50.10
N SER A 254 24.07 26.17 49.84
CA SER A 254 24.72 25.32 50.84
C SER A 254 26.23 25.64 50.87
N PRO A 255 26.85 25.89 52.03
CA PRO A 255 28.31 25.95 52.13
C PRO A 255 28.89 24.53 52.17
N ALA A 256 29.96 24.31 51.40
CA ALA A 256 30.70 23.05 51.36
C ALA A 256 31.58 22.89 52.62
N PRO A 257 31.76 21.65 53.13
CA PRO A 257 32.94 21.28 53.92
C PRO A 257 34.13 20.90 53.02
#